data_AF-A0A177ENI6-F1
#
_entry.id   AF-A0A177ENI6-F1
#
_cell.length_a   1.000
_cell.length_b   1.000
_cell.length_c   1.000
_cell.angle_alpha   90.00
_cell.angle_beta   90.00
_cell.angle_gamma   90.00
#
_symmetry.space_group_name_H-M   'P 1'
#
loop_
_entity.id
_entity.type
_entity.pdbx_description
1 polymer ?
#
loop_
_entity_poly.entity_id
_entity_poly.type
_entity_poly.pdbx_seq_one_letter_code
_entity_poly.pdbx_strand_id
1 'polypeptide(L)'
;CLYNKNFGLYYPQIKYDVEEVLEPYKDPASVMLLIENLFSLDISLLAITNSFASLATLLKMYKSNKEKYFIFGSEQVSRKIIKKLSENKEDNADIKTILNTIRSCTDATGDYCADNIFMGWLLHIGSLDENIPLLAFKAIYDYIDTSNLTENVKALLRRGYINSMSKNISGLLLDNKSEIMKGEEDLSFKTGKYHKMLRFTRNLCLPECSQIGNV
;
A
#
# COMPACT_ATOMS: atom_id res chain seq x y z
N CYS A 1 -8.87 19.19 -14.54
CA CYS A 1 -9.61 20.30 -13.90
C CYS A 1 -8.72 21.53 -13.77
N LEU A 2 -9.17 22.67 -14.29
CA LEU A 2 -8.52 23.97 -14.12
C LEU A 2 -8.81 24.50 -12.71
N TYR A 3 -7.77 24.69 -11.90
CA TYR A 3 -7.87 25.35 -10.60
C TYR A 3 -8.18 26.83 -10.79
N ASN A 4 -9.37 27.27 -10.39
CA ASN A 4 -9.78 28.67 -10.43
C ASN A 4 -9.53 29.32 -9.06
N LYS A 5 -8.55 30.24 -8.99
CA LYS A 5 -8.19 30.99 -7.78
C LYS A 5 -9.33 31.84 -7.20
N ASN A 6 -10.37 32.11 -7.98
CA ASN A 6 -11.49 32.95 -7.58
C ASN A 6 -12.74 32.14 -7.21
N PHE A 7 -12.65 30.82 -7.05
CA PHE A 7 -13.79 29.96 -6.73
C PHE A 7 -14.58 30.43 -5.49
N GLY A 8 -13.88 30.91 -4.45
CA GLY A 8 -14.49 31.44 -3.23
C GLY A 8 -15.26 32.75 -3.40
N LEU A 9 -15.04 33.51 -4.49
CA LEU A 9 -15.77 34.76 -4.79
C LEU A 9 -17.12 34.50 -5.46
N TYR A 10 -17.23 33.42 -6.24
CA TYR A 10 -18.44 33.12 -7.01
C TYR A 10 -19.49 32.31 -6.23
N TYR A 11 -19.08 31.63 -5.15
CA TYR A 11 -19.96 30.77 -4.35
C TYR A 11 -19.90 31.09 -2.84
N PRO A 12 -20.19 32.33 -2.42
CA PRO A 12 -20.11 32.72 -1.01
C PRO A 12 -21.12 32.00 -0.10
N GLN A 13 -22.13 31.34 -0.68
CA GLN A 13 -23.21 30.66 0.05
C GLN A 13 -23.12 29.14 0.06
N ILE A 14 -22.06 28.55 -0.51
CA ILE A 14 -21.83 27.12 -0.34
C ILE A 14 -21.05 26.93 0.96
N LYS A 15 -21.70 27.19 2.10
CA LYS A 15 -21.36 26.53 3.36
C LYS A 15 -21.96 25.14 3.26
N TYR A 16 -21.33 24.25 2.52
CA TYR A 16 -21.51 22.85 2.83
C TYR A 16 -20.93 22.66 4.22
N ASP A 17 -21.72 22.12 5.14
CA ASP A 17 -21.11 21.49 6.29
C ASP A 17 -20.23 20.38 5.71
N VAL A 18 -18.92 20.57 5.83
CA VAL A 18 -17.93 19.65 5.25
C VAL A 18 -18.19 18.25 5.80
N GLU A 19 -18.69 18.14 7.04
CA GLU A 19 -19.11 16.88 7.62
C GLU A 19 -20.31 16.26 6.90
N GLU A 20 -21.32 17.04 6.53
CA GLU A 20 -22.56 16.54 5.88
C GLU A 20 -22.30 16.07 4.44
N VAL A 21 -21.37 16.71 3.71
CA VAL A 21 -20.92 16.25 2.37
C VAL A 21 -20.04 15.00 2.46
N LEU A 22 -19.33 14.83 3.58
CA LEU A 22 -18.42 13.71 3.79
C LEU A 22 -19.08 12.50 4.46
N GLU A 23 -20.29 12.67 5.01
CA GLU A 23 -21.05 11.64 5.73
C GLU A 23 -21.20 10.32 4.94
N PRO A 24 -21.54 10.34 3.63
CA PRO A 24 -21.64 9.12 2.84
C PRO A 24 -20.30 8.37 2.69
N TYR A 25 -19.18 9.07 2.87
CA TYR A 25 -17.82 8.54 2.74
C TYR A 25 -17.19 8.16 4.08
N LYS A 26 -17.95 8.24 5.18
CA LYS A 26 -17.58 7.61 6.45
C LYS A 26 -17.74 6.10 6.40
N ASP A 27 -18.46 5.53 5.43
CA ASP A 27 -18.52 4.07 5.27
C ASP A 27 -17.27 3.53 4.54
N PRO A 28 -16.63 2.43 5.03
CA PRO A 28 -15.48 1.83 4.36
C PRO A 28 -15.72 1.41 2.90
N ALA A 29 -16.92 0.94 2.54
CA ALA A 29 -17.21 0.55 1.15
C ALA A 29 -17.27 1.78 0.23
N SER A 30 -17.84 2.89 0.70
CA SER A 30 -17.81 4.17 -0.04
C SER A 30 -16.38 4.67 -0.29
N VAL A 31 -15.49 4.53 0.70
CA VAL A 31 -14.06 4.88 0.54
C VAL A 31 -13.41 3.99 -0.52
N MET A 32 -13.67 2.69 -0.47
CA MET A 32 -13.12 1.74 -1.44
C MET A 32 -13.58 2.08 -2.86
N LEU A 33 -14.87 2.40 -3.06
CA LEU A 33 -15.40 2.86 -4.34
C LEU A 33 -14.73 4.14 -4.84
N LEU A 34 -14.43 5.10 -3.96
CA LEU A 34 -13.69 6.30 -4.33
C LEU A 34 -12.27 5.98 -4.82
N ILE A 35 -11.56 5.11 -4.11
CA ILE A 35 -10.21 4.68 -4.51
C ILE A 35 -10.28 3.95 -5.85
N GLU A 36 -11.23 3.03 -6.01
CA GLU A 36 -11.41 2.27 -7.25
C GLU A 36 -11.68 3.19 -8.44
N ASN A 37 -12.58 4.15 -8.28
CA ASN A 37 -12.88 5.14 -9.31
C ASN A 37 -11.63 5.95 -9.64
N LEU A 38 -10.94 6.49 -8.63
CA LEU A 38 -9.77 7.33 -8.82
C LEU A 38 -8.69 6.69 -9.70
N PHE A 39 -8.37 5.41 -9.45
CA PHE A 39 -7.35 4.67 -10.21
C PHE A 39 -7.89 4.03 -11.51
N SER A 40 -9.18 4.18 -11.81
CA SER A 40 -9.78 3.72 -13.06
C SER A 40 -10.03 4.86 -14.07
N LEU A 41 -9.85 6.11 -13.65
CA LEU A 41 -9.99 7.28 -14.52
C LEU A 41 -8.82 7.42 -15.49
N ASP A 42 -9.13 7.84 -16.72
CA ASP A 42 -8.14 8.24 -17.71
C ASP A 42 -7.72 9.71 -17.50
N ILE A 43 -7.02 9.95 -16.39
CA ILE A 43 -6.49 11.26 -16.01
C ILE A 43 -4.99 11.15 -15.72
N SER A 44 -4.31 12.30 -15.66
CA SER A 44 -2.88 12.33 -15.40
C SER A 44 -2.54 11.70 -14.05
N LEU A 45 -1.40 11.01 -13.99
CA LEU A 45 -0.94 10.37 -12.76
C LEU A 45 -0.73 11.39 -11.62
N LEU A 46 -0.31 12.61 -11.96
CA LEU A 46 -0.25 13.74 -11.01
C LEU A 46 -1.63 14.11 -10.43
N ALA A 47 -2.70 14.05 -11.22
CA ALA A 47 -4.04 14.29 -10.69
C ALA A 47 -4.46 13.16 -9.75
N ILE A 48 -4.13 11.91 -10.09
CA ILE A 48 -4.38 10.73 -9.26
C ILE A 48 -3.66 10.84 -7.92
N THR A 49 -2.37 11.15 -7.91
CA THR A 49 -1.57 11.26 -6.66
C THR A 49 -2.09 12.38 -5.76
N ASN A 50 -2.44 13.54 -6.32
CA ASN A 50 -3.02 14.65 -5.55
C ASN A 50 -4.39 14.28 -4.95
N SER A 51 -5.28 13.68 -5.74
CA SER A 51 -6.59 13.24 -5.25
C SER A 51 -6.46 12.13 -4.19
N PHE A 52 -5.49 11.23 -4.33
CA PHE A 52 -5.21 10.20 -3.34
C PHE A 52 -4.71 10.83 -2.03
N ALA A 53 -3.86 11.86 -2.09
CA ALA A 53 -3.41 12.60 -0.91
C ALA A 53 -4.57 13.32 -0.18
N SER A 54 -5.50 13.91 -0.93
CA SER A 54 -6.72 14.50 -0.34
C SER A 54 -7.58 13.43 0.35
N LEU A 55 -7.78 12.29 -0.30
CA LEU A 55 -8.52 11.17 0.30
C LEU A 55 -7.81 10.62 1.55
N ALA A 56 -6.50 10.44 1.51
CA ALA A 56 -5.75 9.96 2.66
C ALA A 56 -5.83 10.93 3.85
N THR A 57 -5.84 12.24 3.58
CA THR A 57 -6.07 13.27 4.60
C THR A 57 -7.45 13.13 5.23
N LEU A 58 -8.49 12.90 4.41
CA LEU A 58 -9.84 12.62 4.90
C LEU A 58 -9.86 11.39 5.81
N LEU A 59 -9.25 10.28 5.37
CA LEU A 59 -9.18 9.06 6.18
C LEU A 59 -8.41 9.30 7.48
N LYS A 60 -7.35 10.09 7.46
CA LYS A 60 -6.58 10.45 8.67
C LYS A 60 -7.45 11.15 9.72
N MET A 61 -8.43 11.96 9.30
CA MET A 61 -9.33 12.69 10.21
C MET A 61 -10.44 11.80 10.77
N TYR A 62 -11.03 10.94 9.94
CA TYR A 62 -12.29 10.27 10.28
C TYR A 62 -12.18 8.76 10.51
N LYS A 63 -11.01 8.15 10.27
CA LYS A 63 -10.81 6.70 10.39
C LYS A 63 -9.78 6.33 11.44
N SER A 64 -10.08 5.28 12.19
CA SER A 64 -9.13 4.66 13.11
C SER A 64 -7.92 4.10 12.34
N ASN A 65 -6.78 3.91 13.03
CA ASN A 65 -5.61 3.35 12.38
C ASN A 65 -5.85 1.94 11.82
N LYS A 66 -6.65 1.13 12.53
CA LYS A 66 -7.07 -0.19 12.07
C LYS A 66 -7.90 -0.13 10.78
N GLU A 67 -8.84 0.81 10.66
CA GLU A 67 -9.60 0.97 9.42
C GLU A 67 -8.73 1.42 8.26
N LYS A 68 -7.84 2.41 8.47
CA LYS A 68 -6.87 2.86 7.46
C LYS A 68 -5.99 1.72 6.99
N TYR A 69 -5.55 0.87 7.92
CA TYR A 69 -4.76 -0.31 7.63
C TYR A 69 -5.47 -1.27 6.68
N PHE A 70 -6.74 -1.60 6.92
CA PHE A 70 -7.50 -2.48 6.03
C PHE A 70 -7.84 -1.82 4.68
N ILE A 71 -8.13 -0.52 4.66
CA ILE A 71 -8.42 0.21 3.41
C ILE A 71 -7.18 0.22 2.52
N PHE A 72 -6.05 0.75 3.02
CA PHE A 72 -4.83 0.87 2.25
C PHE A 72 -4.18 -0.49 1.96
N GLY A 73 -4.25 -1.45 2.89
CA GLY A 73 -3.67 -2.79 2.74
C GLY A 73 -4.49 -3.77 1.90
N SER A 74 -5.68 -3.37 1.45
CA SER A 74 -6.55 -4.24 0.66
C SER A 74 -5.94 -4.63 -0.69
N GLU A 75 -6.22 -5.86 -1.13
CA GLU A 75 -5.76 -6.39 -2.41
C GLU A 75 -6.24 -5.55 -3.60
N GLN A 76 -7.51 -5.14 -3.57
CA GLN A 76 -8.13 -4.34 -4.64
C GLN A 76 -7.42 -3.00 -4.84
N VAL A 77 -7.16 -2.26 -3.74
CA VAL A 77 -6.44 -0.98 -3.78
C VAL A 77 -5.02 -1.19 -4.28
N SER A 78 -4.31 -2.19 -3.73
CA SER A 78 -2.95 -2.53 -4.16
C SER A 78 -2.88 -2.78 -5.67
N ARG A 79 -3.74 -3.67 -6.19
CA ARG A 79 -3.76 -4.03 -7.62
C ARG A 79 -4.04 -2.82 -8.52
N LYS A 80 -5.00 -1.97 -8.17
CA LYS A 80 -5.34 -0.78 -8.96
C LYS A 80 -4.20 0.23 -9.00
N ILE A 81 -3.60 0.51 -7.85
CA ILE A 81 -2.46 1.41 -7.71
C ILE A 81 -1.28 0.90 -8.53
N ILE A 82 -0.89 -0.35 -8.33
CA ILE A 82 0.26 -0.96 -9.03
C ILE A 82 0.01 -0.97 -10.54
N LYS A 83 -1.18 -1.40 -10.99
CA LYS A 83 -1.52 -1.41 -12.42
C LYS A 83 -1.35 -0.02 -13.04
N LYS A 84 -1.96 1.00 -12.43
CA LYS A 84 -1.93 2.37 -12.95
C LYS A 84 -0.51 2.95 -12.98
N LEU A 85 0.27 2.70 -11.93
CA LEU A 85 1.66 3.17 -11.85
C LEU A 85 2.59 2.48 -12.84
N SER A 86 2.26 1.24 -13.22
CA SER A 86 3.06 0.44 -14.16
C SER A 86 2.86 0.82 -15.62
N GLU A 87 1.82 1.60 -15.92
CA GLU A 87 1.62 2.20 -17.24
C GLU A 87 2.70 3.25 -17.55
N ASN A 88 3.35 3.82 -16.52
CA ASN A 88 4.36 4.85 -16.66
C ASN A 88 5.77 4.25 -16.49
N LYS A 89 6.61 4.35 -17.52
CA LYS A 89 7.90 3.64 -17.59
C LYS A 89 9.11 4.45 -17.12
N GLU A 90 8.93 5.75 -16.86
CA GLU A 90 10.06 6.69 -16.80
C GLU A 90 10.51 7.05 -15.38
N ASP A 91 9.62 7.08 -14.36
CA ASP A 91 10.03 7.35 -12.97
C ASP A 91 9.02 6.81 -11.92
N ASN A 92 9.57 6.43 -10.77
CA ASN A 92 8.85 5.97 -9.57
C ASN A 92 8.47 7.14 -8.62
N ALA A 93 8.60 8.40 -9.03
CA ALA A 93 8.25 9.54 -8.17
C ALA A 93 6.79 9.49 -7.67
N ASP A 94 5.87 9.06 -8.52
CA ASP A 94 4.45 8.96 -8.18
C ASP A 94 4.15 7.83 -7.19
N ILE A 95 4.78 6.66 -7.35
CA ILE A 95 4.63 5.56 -6.37
C ILE A 95 5.20 5.97 -5.02
N LYS A 96 6.36 6.64 -4.99
CA LYS A 96 6.95 7.17 -3.76
C LYS A 96 6.03 8.17 -3.08
N THR A 97 5.35 9.02 -3.86
CA THR A 97 4.37 9.97 -3.34
C THR A 97 3.21 9.25 -2.66
N ILE A 98 2.62 8.23 -3.31
CA ILE A 98 1.55 7.41 -2.72
C ILE A 98 2.02 6.70 -1.44
N LEU A 99 3.21 6.09 -1.46
CA LEU A 99 3.77 5.41 -0.29
C LEU A 99 4.02 6.37 0.87
N ASN A 100 4.56 7.57 0.59
CA ASN A 100 4.71 8.64 1.59
C ASN A 100 3.36 9.08 2.16
N THR A 101 2.35 9.25 1.31
CA THR A 101 1.00 9.60 1.73
C THR A 101 0.44 8.56 2.69
N ILE A 102 0.51 7.27 2.36
CA ILE A 102 0.04 6.18 3.25
C ILE A 102 0.79 6.24 4.58
N ARG A 103 2.12 6.31 4.54
CA ARG A 103 2.97 6.36 5.72
C ARG A 103 2.65 7.56 6.62
N SER A 104 2.35 8.72 6.05
CA SER A 104 1.97 9.92 6.81
C SER A 104 0.58 9.84 7.46
N CYS A 105 -0.24 8.88 7.02
CA CYS A 105 -1.62 8.69 7.47
C CYS A 105 -1.80 7.51 8.43
N THR A 106 -0.81 6.63 8.55
CA THR A 106 -0.82 5.46 9.43
C THR A 106 0.21 5.59 10.54
N ASP A 107 0.14 4.69 11.53
CA ASP A 107 1.15 4.65 12.59
C ASP A 107 2.51 4.23 12.03
N ALA A 108 3.57 4.74 12.67
CA ALA A 108 4.95 4.44 12.28
C ALA A 108 5.38 3.02 12.65
N THR A 109 4.84 2.46 13.74
CA THR A 109 5.20 1.13 14.26
C THR A 109 3.97 0.39 14.80
N GLY A 110 4.11 -0.90 15.10
CA GLY A 110 3.05 -1.74 15.65
C GLY A 110 2.27 -2.52 14.58
N ASP A 111 1.19 -3.18 15.02
CA ASP A 111 0.47 -4.15 14.19
C ASP A 111 -0.18 -3.51 12.94
N TYR A 112 -0.62 -2.26 13.04
CA TYR A 112 -1.35 -1.54 11.99
C TYR A 112 -0.51 -0.43 11.32
N CYS A 113 0.79 -0.69 11.08
CA CYS A 113 1.71 0.28 10.51
C CYS A 113 1.80 0.24 8.97
N ALA A 114 2.44 1.26 8.39
CA ALA A 114 2.70 1.36 6.95
C ALA A 114 3.54 0.19 6.39
N ASP A 115 4.53 -0.26 7.16
CA ASP A 115 5.44 -1.34 6.71
C ASP A 115 4.67 -2.65 6.51
N ASN A 116 3.69 -2.93 7.38
CA ASN A 116 2.81 -4.09 7.22
C ASN A 116 1.87 -3.96 6.00
N ILE A 117 1.38 -2.75 5.70
CA ILE A 117 0.60 -2.46 4.47
C ILE A 117 1.45 -2.75 3.23
N PHE A 118 2.67 -2.22 3.18
CA PHE A 118 3.57 -2.36 2.04
C PHE A 118 4.03 -3.82 1.86
N MET A 119 4.27 -4.53 2.96
CA MET A 119 4.52 -5.97 2.92
C MET A 119 3.30 -6.75 2.40
N GLY A 120 2.09 -6.36 2.80
CA GLY A 120 0.84 -6.90 2.25
C GLY A 120 0.76 -6.69 0.74
N TRP A 121 1.12 -5.50 0.24
CA TRP A 121 1.17 -5.23 -1.20
C TRP A 121 2.18 -6.09 -1.94
N LEU A 122 3.37 -6.34 -1.38
CA LEU A 122 4.34 -7.28 -1.96
C LEU A 122 3.76 -8.69 -2.06
N LEU A 123 3.01 -9.14 -1.05
CA LEU A 123 2.35 -10.45 -1.08
C LEU A 123 1.24 -10.51 -2.13
N HIS A 124 0.46 -9.42 -2.28
CA HIS A 124 -0.53 -9.29 -3.35
C HIS A 124 0.13 -9.29 -4.74
N ILE A 125 1.28 -8.64 -4.91
CA ILE A 125 2.09 -8.71 -6.15
C ILE A 125 2.47 -10.15 -6.47
N GLY A 126 2.88 -10.94 -5.46
CA GLY A 126 3.17 -12.35 -5.62
C GLY A 126 1.99 -13.20 -6.08
N SER A 127 0.76 -12.67 -6.05
CA SER A 127 -0.46 -13.33 -6.56
C SER A 127 -0.91 -12.84 -7.94
N LEU A 128 -0.14 -11.98 -8.60
CA LEU A 128 -0.42 -11.55 -9.97
C LEU A 128 0.03 -12.64 -10.95
N ASP A 129 -0.84 -13.00 -11.89
CA ASP A 129 -0.51 -13.93 -13.00
C ASP A 129 0.25 -13.23 -14.15
N GLU A 130 0.35 -11.89 -14.11
CA GLU A 130 0.89 -11.05 -15.17
C GLU A 130 2.32 -10.56 -14.86
N ASN A 131 2.99 -9.99 -15.88
CA ASN A 131 4.31 -9.38 -15.78
C ASN A 131 4.38 -8.40 -14.60
N ILE A 132 5.06 -8.81 -13.54
CA ILE A 132 5.21 -8.00 -12.34
C ILE A 132 6.04 -6.77 -12.70
N PRO A 133 5.53 -5.56 -12.44
CA PRO A 133 6.25 -4.33 -12.68
C PRO A 133 7.40 -4.21 -11.68
N LEU A 134 8.58 -4.68 -12.09
CA LEU A 134 9.78 -4.71 -11.24
C LEU A 134 10.10 -3.35 -10.62
N LEU A 135 9.84 -2.26 -11.34
CA LEU A 135 10.00 -0.90 -10.83
C LEU A 135 9.11 -0.62 -9.61
N ALA A 136 7.83 -1.00 -9.67
CA ALA A 136 6.89 -0.82 -8.55
C ALA A 136 7.24 -1.76 -7.39
N PHE A 137 7.57 -3.02 -7.69
CA PHE A 137 8.04 -3.99 -6.69
C PHE A 137 9.25 -3.45 -5.93
N LYS A 138 10.27 -2.94 -6.64
CA LYS A 138 11.48 -2.38 -6.04
C LYS A 138 11.16 -1.14 -5.20
N ALA A 139 10.32 -0.23 -5.70
CA ALA A 139 9.94 0.97 -4.94
C ALA A 139 9.22 0.63 -3.62
N ILE A 140 8.30 -0.34 -3.63
CA ILE A 140 7.61 -0.80 -2.41
C ILE A 140 8.61 -1.48 -1.47
N TYR A 141 9.46 -2.37 -1.99
CA TYR A 141 10.50 -3.04 -1.21
C TYR A 141 11.42 -2.03 -0.52
N ASP A 142 11.90 -1.02 -1.26
CA ASP A 142 12.81 0.00 -0.74
C ASP A 142 12.17 0.80 0.40
N TYR A 143 10.85 0.98 0.41
CA TYR A 143 10.12 1.69 1.46
C TYR A 143 9.95 0.91 2.78
N ILE A 144 10.04 -0.41 2.76
CA ILE A 144 9.77 -1.23 3.95
C ILE A 144 10.93 -1.13 4.94
N ASP A 145 10.64 -0.73 6.16
CA ASP A 145 11.49 -0.96 7.32
C ASP A 145 11.17 -2.33 7.94
N THR A 146 12.07 -3.28 7.73
CA THR A 146 11.95 -4.65 8.23
C THR A 146 11.85 -4.77 9.76
N SER A 147 12.27 -3.74 10.51
CA SER A 147 12.18 -3.74 11.97
C SER A 147 10.75 -3.59 12.50
N ASN A 148 9.84 -3.05 11.68
CA ASN A 148 8.44 -2.80 12.04
C ASN A 148 7.49 -3.91 11.58
N LEU A 149 7.99 -4.92 10.87
CA LEU A 149 7.16 -5.99 10.34
C LEU A 149 6.63 -6.92 11.43
N THR A 150 5.34 -7.19 11.40
CA THR A 150 4.64 -8.08 12.35
C THR A 150 3.85 -9.15 11.61
N GLU A 151 3.40 -10.19 12.33
CA GLU A 151 2.51 -11.20 11.74
C GLU A 151 1.14 -10.64 11.33
N ASN A 152 0.77 -9.43 11.78
CA ASN A 152 -0.51 -8.82 11.44
C ASN A 152 -0.66 -8.49 9.94
N VAL A 153 0.41 -8.58 9.15
CA VAL A 153 0.33 -8.62 7.67
C VAL A 153 -0.66 -9.70 7.21
N LYS A 154 -0.74 -10.85 7.91
CA LYS A 154 -1.69 -11.94 7.62
C LYS A 154 -3.15 -11.47 7.63
N ALA A 155 -3.49 -10.43 8.39
CA ALA A 155 -4.85 -9.88 8.43
C ALA A 155 -5.27 -9.22 7.10
N LEU A 156 -4.31 -8.80 6.26
CA LEU A 156 -4.56 -8.25 4.93
C LEU A 156 -4.72 -9.32 3.85
N LEU A 157 -4.47 -10.59 4.20
CA LEU A 157 -4.38 -11.69 3.25
C LEU A 157 -5.56 -12.65 3.43
N ARG A 158 -5.98 -13.25 2.32
CA ARG A 158 -6.97 -14.32 2.36
C ARG A 158 -6.32 -15.60 2.89
N ARG A 159 -6.82 -16.16 4.00
CA ARG A 159 -6.22 -17.29 4.75
C ARG A 159 -5.75 -18.47 3.89
N GLY A 160 -6.48 -18.81 2.82
CA GLY A 160 -6.13 -19.93 1.92
C GLY A 160 -4.97 -19.67 0.95
N TYR A 161 -4.52 -18.42 0.81
CA TYR A 161 -3.52 -18.01 -0.19
C TYR A 161 -2.20 -17.55 0.42
N ILE A 162 -2.09 -17.49 1.74
CA ILE A 162 -0.89 -16.97 2.44
C ILE A 162 0.36 -17.77 2.05
N ASN A 163 0.27 -19.10 2.03
CA ASN A 163 1.39 -19.97 1.70
C ASN A 163 1.83 -19.79 0.24
N SER A 164 0.89 -19.72 -0.70
CA SER A 164 1.20 -19.50 -2.12
C SER A 164 1.79 -18.11 -2.35
N MET A 165 1.19 -17.06 -1.78
CA MET A 165 1.69 -15.67 -1.89
C MET A 165 3.09 -15.55 -1.30
N SER A 166 3.32 -16.12 -0.12
CA SER A 166 4.61 -16.12 0.56
C SER A 166 5.69 -16.90 -0.21
N LYS A 167 5.33 -18.03 -0.84
CA LYS A 167 6.22 -18.78 -1.73
C LYS A 167 6.56 -17.99 -2.98
N ASN A 168 5.57 -17.37 -3.62
CA ASN A 168 5.76 -16.60 -4.85
C ASN A 168 6.61 -15.36 -4.60
N ILE A 169 6.36 -14.62 -3.52
CA ILE A 169 7.17 -13.45 -3.19
C ILE A 169 8.61 -13.84 -2.81
N SER A 170 8.80 -15.00 -2.17
CA SER A 170 10.14 -15.54 -1.93
C SER A 170 10.87 -15.83 -3.24
N GLY A 171 10.17 -16.41 -4.23
CA GLY A 171 10.70 -16.61 -5.59
C GLY A 171 11.10 -15.28 -6.23
N LEU A 172 10.21 -14.29 -6.21
CA LEU A 172 10.48 -12.97 -6.79
C LEU A 172 11.66 -12.26 -6.14
N LEU A 173 11.81 -12.36 -4.82
CA LEU A 173 12.97 -11.82 -4.11
C LEU A 173 14.27 -12.49 -4.56
N LEU A 174 14.25 -13.81 -4.78
CA LEU A 174 15.41 -14.57 -5.26
C LEU A 174 15.76 -14.22 -6.71
N ASP A 175 14.76 -14.21 -7.58
CA ASP A 175 14.92 -13.96 -9.02
C ASP A 175 15.39 -12.53 -9.30
N ASN A 176 14.96 -11.56 -8.49
CA ASN A 176 15.30 -10.15 -8.64
C ASN A 176 16.40 -9.66 -7.68
N LYS A 177 17.16 -10.58 -7.06
CA LYS A 177 18.20 -10.24 -6.10
C LYS A 177 19.20 -9.20 -6.66
N SER A 178 19.64 -9.35 -7.91
CA SER A 178 20.60 -8.43 -8.53
C SER A 178 20.07 -7.00 -8.57
N GLU A 179 18.79 -6.81 -8.91
CA GLU A 179 18.13 -5.51 -9.02
C GLU A 179 17.85 -4.89 -7.65
N ILE A 180 17.44 -5.71 -6.67
CA ILE A 180 17.26 -5.28 -5.28
C ILE A 180 18.58 -4.75 -4.68
N MET A 181 19.72 -5.33 -5.06
CA MET A 181 21.02 -4.93 -4.54
C MET A 181 21.56 -3.64 -5.19
N LYS A 182 20.93 -3.12 -6.25
CA LYS A 182 21.29 -1.83 -6.86
C LYS A 182 20.77 -0.66 -6.05
N GLY A 183 21.58 0.39 -5.94
CA GLY A 183 21.26 1.63 -5.24
C GLY A 183 22.41 2.11 -4.35
N GLU A 184 22.28 3.34 -3.88
CA GLU A 184 23.35 4.08 -3.16
C GLU A 184 23.53 3.65 -1.70
N GLU A 185 22.57 2.91 -1.14
CA GLU A 185 22.67 2.41 0.23
C GLU A 185 23.86 1.46 0.42
N ASP A 186 24.36 1.41 1.66
CA ASP A 186 25.45 0.53 2.05
C ASP A 186 25.11 -0.96 1.79
N LEU A 187 26.11 -1.71 1.31
CA LEU A 187 25.91 -3.11 0.92
C LEU A 187 25.53 -4.00 2.10
N SER A 188 26.09 -3.74 3.29
CA SER A 188 25.76 -4.51 4.49
C SER A 188 24.31 -4.26 4.91
N PHE A 189 23.84 -3.02 4.80
CA PHE A 189 22.45 -2.66 5.07
C PHE A 189 21.49 -3.37 4.10
N LYS A 190 21.73 -3.27 2.78
CA LYS A 190 20.91 -3.95 1.75
C LYS A 190 20.87 -5.46 1.94
N THR A 191 22.02 -6.06 2.23
CA THR A 191 22.12 -7.51 2.49
C THR A 191 21.33 -7.90 3.74
N GLY A 192 21.42 -7.11 4.80
CA GLY A 192 20.65 -7.31 6.03
C GLY A 192 19.14 -7.23 5.80
N LYS A 193 18.67 -6.17 5.11
CA LYS A 193 17.26 -5.99 4.74
C LYS A 193 16.74 -7.16 3.89
N TYR A 194 17.49 -7.56 2.88
CA TYR A 194 17.16 -8.69 2.01
C TYR A 194 16.97 -10.00 2.78
N HIS A 195 17.91 -10.33 3.67
CA HIS A 195 17.79 -11.53 4.49
C HIS A 195 16.63 -11.48 5.48
N LYS A 196 16.36 -10.31 6.07
CA LYS A 196 15.18 -10.11 6.94
C LYS A 196 13.87 -10.29 6.18
N MET A 197 13.75 -9.71 4.98
CA MET A 197 12.56 -9.88 4.13
C MET A 197 12.34 -11.33 3.70
N LEU A 198 13.40 -12.01 3.25
CA LEU A 198 13.32 -13.44 2.91
C LEU A 198 12.94 -14.30 4.11
N ARG A 199 13.48 -14.02 5.29
CA ARG A 199 13.14 -14.75 6.51
C ARG A 199 11.68 -14.51 6.88
N PHE A 200 11.24 -13.25 6.87
CA PHE A 200 9.87 -12.88 7.20
C PHE A 200 8.86 -13.59 6.28
N THR A 201 9.05 -13.49 4.96
CA THR A 201 8.19 -14.14 3.96
C THR A 201 8.15 -15.66 4.10
N ARG A 202 9.28 -16.31 4.37
CA ARG A 202 9.33 -17.76 4.62
C ARG A 202 8.61 -18.17 5.91
N ASN A 203 8.71 -17.36 6.97
CA ASN A 203 8.06 -17.64 8.24
C ASN A 203 6.53 -17.53 8.15
N LEU A 204 6.00 -16.72 7.23
CA LEU A 204 4.56 -16.65 6.95
C LEU A 204 3.99 -17.97 6.37
N CYS A 205 4.83 -18.83 5.76
CA CYS A 205 4.43 -20.14 5.23
C CYS A 205 4.28 -21.24 6.29
N LEU A 206 4.73 -21.00 7.53
CA LEU A 206 4.69 -22.04 8.55
C LEU A 206 3.25 -22.21 9.02
N PRO A 207 2.72 -23.46 9.04
CA PRO A 207 1.40 -23.71 9.61
C PRO A 207 1.41 -23.27 11.08
N GLU A 208 0.28 -22.75 11.55
CA GLU A 208 -0.03 -22.58 12.97
C GLU A 208 -0.07 -23.95 13.68
N CYS A 209 1.07 -24.64 13.76
CA CYS A 209 1.23 -25.84 14.57
C CYS A 209 1.69 -25.42 15.96
N SER A 210 0.79 -24.82 16.75
CA SER A 210 0.97 -24.68 18.21
C SER A 210 -0.23 -24.09 18.98
N GLN A 211 -1.48 -24.35 18.58
CA GLN A 211 -2.64 -24.16 19.49
C GLN A 211 -3.67 -25.31 19.43
N ILE A 212 -3.22 -26.54 19.19
CA ILE A 212 -3.99 -27.73 19.56
C ILE A 212 -3.11 -28.56 20.48
N GLY A 213 -3.29 -28.39 21.78
CA GLY A 213 -2.62 -29.19 22.78
C GLY A 213 -2.36 -28.41 24.06
N ASN A 214 -3.39 -28.31 24.91
CA ASN A 214 -3.26 -28.64 26.33
C ASN A 214 -4.68 -28.78 26.93
N VAL A 215 -5.03 -30.06 27.12
CA VAL A 215 -5.97 -30.69 28.08
C VAL A 215 -7.28 -29.96 28.38
#